data_AF-A0A830FFN7-F1
#
_entry.id   AF-A0A830FFN7-F1
#
_cell.length_a   1.000
_cell.length_b   1.000
_cell.length_c   1.000
_cell.angle_alpha   90.00
_cell.angle_beta   90.00
_cell.angle_gamma   90.00
#
_symmetry.space_group_name_H-M   'P 1'
#
loop_
_entity.id
_entity.type
_entity.pdbx_description
1 polymer ?
#
loop_
_entity_poly.entity_id
_entity_poly.type
_entity_poly.pdbx_seq_one_letter_code
_entity_poly.pdbx_strand_id
1 'polypeptide(L)'
;MRRKTRLWIVSGFVASVLVPMWVVALNDYGHVEEIAIDQSVSRIRPLSGFVATPNELMPSEVGVVVWLALFGLVVALVATHRFMDRLVRPADGEASTPPDEGTTFPWIETEDRWVAAYHAPSEDVTGLVAMGGLTVLAIVFAALFTSEYLTLARTQFFGVYLAGMFLSLAGSTIAYYAWFMPHVEVAEERSHRA
;
A
#
# COMPACT_ATOMS: atom_id res chain seq x y z
N MET A 1 -2.15 30.06 7.55
CA MET A 1 -1.39 29.24 8.54
C MET A 1 -0.23 28.55 7.83
N ARG A 2 1.03 28.77 8.23
CA ARG A 2 2.22 28.31 7.48
C ARG A 2 2.32 26.76 7.47
N ARG A 3 2.72 26.17 6.34
CA ARG A 3 2.91 24.70 6.16
C ARG A 3 3.75 24.07 7.27
N LYS A 4 4.83 24.75 7.67
CA LYS A 4 5.70 24.33 8.78
C LYS A 4 4.92 24.21 10.11
N THR A 5 4.06 25.18 10.43
CA THR A 5 3.27 25.20 11.67
C THR A 5 2.28 24.03 11.72
N ARG A 6 1.61 23.71 10.61
CA ARG A 6 0.70 22.55 10.55
C ARG A 6 1.46 21.23 10.75
N LEU A 7 2.61 21.10 10.12
CA LEU A 7 3.46 19.91 10.23
C LEU A 7 3.92 19.70 11.68
N TRP A 8 4.37 20.75 12.34
CA TRP A 8 4.73 20.70 13.76
C TRP A 8 3.57 20.30 14.68
N ILE A 9 2.36 20.81 14.44
CA ILE A 9 1.18 20.44 15.23
C ILE A 9 0.84 18.96 15.03
N VAL A 10 0.82 18.48 13.79
CA VAL A 10 0.52 17.06 13.49
C VAL A 10 1.59 16.16 14.11
N SER A 11 2.87 16.47 13.90
CA SER A 11 3.96 15.69 14.49
C SER A 11 3.93 15.71 16.02
N GLY A 12 3.63 16.86 16.63
CA GLY A 12 3.49 16.99 18.07
C GLY A 12 2.33 16.15 18.63
N PHE A 13 1.18 16.18 17.96
CA PHE A 13 0.01 15.36 18.33
C PHE A 13 0.33 13.85 18.21
N VAL A 14 0.92 13.44 17.10
CA VAL A 14 1.32 12.04 16.86
C VAL A 14 2.34 11.59 17.89
N ALA A 15 3.36 12.41 18.20
CA ALA A 15 4.35 12.11 19.22
C ALA A 15 3.73 12.01 20.62
N SER A 16 2.77 12.87 20.95
CA SER A 16 2.08 12.85 22.25
C SER A 16 1.34 11.53 22.51
N VAL A 17 0.89 10.84 21.47
CA VAL A 17 0.20 9.54 21.59
C VAL A 17 1.19 8.39 21.56
N LEU A 18 2.19 8.46 20.67
CA LEU A 18 3.16 7.38 20.47
C LEU A 18 4.18 7.26 21.59
N VAL A 19 4.76 8.38 22.04
CA VAL A 19 5.87 8.37 22.99
C VAL A 19 5.51 7.64 24.29
N PRO A 20 4.36 7.89 24.93
CA PRO A 20 3.98 7.15 26.15
C PRO A 20 3.90 5.64 25.92
N MET A 21 3.34 5.20 24.79
CA MET A 21 3.18 3.79 24.45
C MET A 21 4.55 3.10 24.23
N TRP A 22 5.47 3.75 23.53
CA TRP A 22 6.84 3.25 23.33
C TRP A 22 7.64 3.22 24.63
N VAL A 23 7.49 4.23 25.48
CA VAL A 23 8.11 4.24 26.81
C VAL A 23 7.58 3.08 27.65
N VAL A 24 6.28 2.81 27.63
CA VAL A 24 5.70 1.66 28.35
C VAL A 24 6.21 0.34 27.76
N ALA A 25 6.28 0.20 26.43
CA ALA A 25 6.78 -1.01 25.78
C ALA A 25 8.27 -1.29 26.09
N LEU A 26 9.09 -0.25 26.28
CA LEU A 26 10.51 -0.39 26.61
C LEU A 26 10.77 -0.73 28.09
N ASN A 27 9.77 -0.57 28.96
CA ASN A 27 9.88 -0.90 30.38
C ASN A 27 9.28 -2.29 30.63
N ASP A 28 10.02 -3.17 31.30
CA ASP A 28 9.58 -4.53 31.60
C ASP A 28 8.57 -4.53 32.77
N TYR A 29 7.29 -4.60 32.42
CA TYR A 29 6.19 -4.71 33.39
C TYR A 29 5.78 -6.17 33.58
N GLY A 30 6.71 -7.02 34.03
CA GLY A 30 6.42 -8.35 34.59
C GLY A 30 5.58 -9.26 33.71
N HIS A 31 6.24 -10.15 32.98
CA HIS A 31 5.59 -11.15 32.14
C HIS A 31 4.79 -12.13 33.01
N VAL A 32 3.58 -12.50 32.57
CA VAL A 32 2.79 -13.55 33.24
C VAL A 32 3.44 -14.89 32.92
N GLU A 33 3.30 -15.87 33.82
CA GLU A 33 3.97 -17.17 33.74
C GLU A 33 3.77 -17.82 32.36
N GLU A 34 4.89 -18.13 31.67
CA GLU A 34 4.89 -18.63 30.29
C GLU A 34 4.15 -19.97 30.21
N ILE A 35 2.94 -19.96 29.63
CA ILE A 35 2.16 -21.18 29.39
C ILE A 35 2.75 -21.90 28.16
N ALA A 36 3.81 -22.68 28.38
CA ALA A 36 4.40 -23.52 27.35
C ALA A 36 3.52 -24.75 27.09
N ILE A 37 3.21 -25.00 25.80
CA ILE A 37 2.54 -26.24 25.39
C ILE A 37 3.50 -27.41 25.62
N ASP A 38 3.07 -28.40 26.40
CA ASP A 38 3.82 -29.63 26.64
C ASP A 38 4.06 -30.40 25.33
N GLN A 39 5.29 -30.35 24.84
CA GLN A 39 5.70 -30.97 23.57
C GLN A 39 5.94 -32.48 23.70
N SER A 40 5.77 -33.06 24.89
CA SER A 40 5.76 -34.51 25.05
C SER A 40 4.51 -35.16 24.44
N VAL A 41 3.41 -34.41 24.32
CA VAL A 41 2.11 -34.89 23.82
C VAL A 41 1.90 -34.56 22.33
N SER A 42 2.50 -33.47 21.84
CA SER A 42 2.39 -33.04 20.44
C SER A 42 3.73 -32.58 19.87
N ARG A 43 4.10 -33.16 18.72
CA ARG A 43 5.26 -32.71 17.91
C ARG A 43 4.97 -31.42 17.14
N ILE A 44 3.73 -30.92 17.15
CA ILE A 44 3.36 -29.68 16.46
C ILE A 44 3.87 -28.50 17.30
N ARG A 45 4.68 -27.64 16.68
CA ARG A 45 5.16 -26.37 17.25
C ARG A 45 4.35 -25.22 16.64
N PRO A 46 3.16 -24.89 17.19
CA PRO A 46 2.33 -23.81 16.64
C PRO A 46 2.99 -22.42 16.77
N LEU A 47 3.96 -22.29 17.69
CA LEU A 47 4.70 -21.05 17.97
C LEU A 47 6.02 -20.95 17.18
N SER A 48 6.37 -21.95 16.35
CA SER A 48 7.59 -21.87 15.52
C SER A 48 7.31 -21.12 14.20
N GLY A 49 7.53 -19.81 14.23
CA GLY A 49 7.54 -18.94 13.04
C GLY A 49 8.92 -18.84 12.38
N PHE A 50 9.00 -18.09 11.27
CA PHE A 50 10.28 -17.75 10.62
C PHE A 50 11.15 -16.81 11.48
N VAL A 51 10.52 -16.11 12.42
CA VAL A 51 11.14 -15.21 13.39
C VAL A 51 10.68 -15.66 14.78
N ALA A 52 11.60 -15.64 15.75
CA ALA A 52 11.24 -15.85 17.14
C ALA A 52 10.28 -14.74 17.57
N THR A 53 9.04 -15.12 17.84
CA THR A 53 7.99 -14.20 18.29
C THR A 53 7.67 -14.51 19.76
N PRO A 54 7.49 -13.48 20.60
CA PRO A 54 7.07 -13.69 21.98
C PRO A 54 5.75 -14.45 22.04
N ASN A 55 5.61 -15.31 23.05
CA ASN A 55 4.37 -16.05 23.29
C ASN A 55 3.26 -15.15 23.86
N GLU A 56 3.64 -14.02 24.46
CA GLU A 56 2.75 -12.98 24.99
C GLU A 56 3.18 -11.62 24.46
N LEU A 57 2.21 -10.77 24.12
CA LEU A 57 2.44 -9.37 23.78
C LEU A 57 1.60 -8.49 24.70
N MET A 58 2.24 -7.53 25.35
CA MET A 58 1.55 -6.51 26.12
C MET A 58 0.74 -5.59 25.18
N PRO A 59 -0.39 -5.01 25.64
CA PRO A 59 -1.19 -4.09 24.83
C PRO A 59 -0.38 -2.91 24.25
N SER A 60 0.63 -2.42 25.00
CA SER A 60 1.56 -1.40 24.54
C SER A 60 2.44 -1.86 23.37
N GLU A 61 2.93 -3.10 23.40
CA GLU A 61 3.74 -3.70 22.35
C GLU A 61 2.93 -3.94 21.08
N VAL A 62 1.70 -4.45 21.21
CA VAL A 62 0.77 -4.56 20.09
C VAL A 62 0.55 -3.20 19.45
N GLY A 63 0.35 -2.17 20.26
CA GLY A 63 0.23 -0.79 19.79
C GLY A 63 1.45 -0.33 19.00
N VAL A 64 2.67 -0.58 19.50
CA VAL A 64 3.92 -0.27 18.79
C VAL A 64 3.97 -0.96 17.42
N VAL A 65 3.68 -2.27 17.36
CA VAL A 65 3.68 -3.05 16.12
C VAL A 65 2.67 -2.51 15.11
N VAL A 66 1.45 -2.20 15.57
CA VAL A 66 0.40 -1.62 14.71
C VAL A 66 0.85 -0.28 14.14
N TRP A 67 1.45 0.58 14.96
CA TRP A 67 1.95 1.87 14.49
C TRP A 67 3.09 1.74 13.48
N LEU A 68 4.03 0.82 13.70
CA LEU A 68 5.07 0.51 12.72
C LEU A 68 4.47 0.05 11.39
N ALA A 69 3.45 -0.82 11.43
CA ALA A 69 2.75 -1.27 10.24
C ALA A 69 2.02 -0.11 9.52
N LEU A 70 1.34 0.76 10.27
CA LEU A 70 0.65 1.93 9.71
C LEU A 70 1.62 2.94 9.10
N PHE A 71 2.74 3.24 9.76
CA PHE A 71 3.77 4.11 9.20
C PHE A 71 4.40 3.49 7.96
N GLY A 72 4.67 2.18 7.99
CA GLY A 72 5.13 1.43 6.82
C GLY A 72 4.15 1.55 5.65
N LEU A 73 2.84 1.43 5.91
CA LEU A 73 1.80 1.60 4.91
C LEU A 73 1.78 3.03 4.34
N VAL A 74 1.90 4.06 5.19
CA VAL A 74 1.98 5.45 4.73
C VAL A 74 3.22 5.67 3.86
N VAL A 75 4.37 5.14 4.25
CA VAL A 75 5.60 5.21 3.45
C VAL A 75 5.41 4.52 2.09
N ALA A 76 4.80 3.33 2.08
CA ALA A 76 4.49 2.62 0.85
C ALA A 76 3.57 3.43 -0.06
N LEU A 77 2.49 4.01 0.48
CA LEU A 77 1.57 4.88 -0.28
C LEU A 77 2.27 6.11 -0.85
N VAL A 78 3.14 6.77 -0.08
CA VAL A 78 3.94 7.91 -0.56
C VAL A 78 4.91 7.48 -1.65
N ALA A 79 5.55 6.32 -1.50
CA ALA A 79 6.44 5.77 -2.51
C ALA A 79 5.69 5.46 -3.80
N THR A 80 4.53 4.80 -3.72
CA THR A 80 3.64 4.53 -4.85
C THR A 80 3.19 5.81 -5.54
N HIS A 81 2.74 6.82 -4.78
CA HIS A 81 2.33 8.10 -5.36
C HIS A 81 3.48 8.76 -6.12
N ARG A 82 4.67 8.81 -5.52
CA ARG A 82 5.86 9.38 -6.18
C ARG A 82 6.31 8.59 -7.40
N PHE A 83 6.13 7.27 -7.36
CA PHE A 83 6.40 6.40 -8.48
C PHE A 83 5.43 6.68 -9.63
N MET A 84 4.13 6.77 -9.34
CA MET A 84 3.12 7.15 -10.32
C MET A 84 3.36 8.55 -10.89
N ASP A 85 3.65 9.54 -10.04
CA ASP A 85 3.98 10.91 -10.50
C ASP A 85 5.18 10.93 -11.47
N ARG A 86 6.15 10.03 -11.30
CA ARG A 86 7.34 9.96 -12.16
C ARG A 86 7.12 9.20 -13.46
N LEU A 87 6.23 8.21 -13.47
CA LEU A 87 5.96 7.38 -14.65
C LEU A 87 4.82 7.91 -15.50
N VAL A 88 3.78 8.45 -14.86
CA VAL A 88 2.55 8.90 -15.53
C VAL A 88 2.69 10.33 -16.04
N ARG A 89 3.53 11.15 -15.39
CA ARG A 89 3.72 12.54 -15.83
C ARG A 89 4.78 12.56 -16.93
N PRO A 90 4.46 13.05 -18.14
CA PRO A 90 5.43 13.24 -19.20
C PRO A 90 6.58 14.13 -18.71
N ALA A 91 7.80 13.91 -19.22
CA ALA A 91 8.89 14.82 -18.92
C ALA A 91 8.52 16.24 -19.41
N ASP A 92 8.83 17.28 -18.63
CA ASP A 92 8.57 18.67 -19.04
C ASP A 92 9.17 18.90 -20.44
N GLY A 93 8.31 19.02 -21.47
CA GLY A 93 8.72 19.20 -22.87
C GLY A 93 8.51 18.00 -23.82
N GLU A 94 7.98 16.87 -23.36
CA GLU A 94 7.42 15.86 -24.26
C GLU A 94 6.21 16.44 -24.99
N ALA A 95 6.19 16.31 -26.32
CA ALA A 95 5.13 16.85 -27.15
C ALA A 95 3.79 16.23 -26.73
N SER A 96 2.96 17.03 -26.06
CA SER A 96 1.53 16.77 -25.98
C SER A 96 1.02 16.73 -27.41
N THR A 97 0.51 15.59 -27.87
CA THR A 97 -0.22 15.56 -29.13
C THR A 97 -1.48 16.40 -28.86
N PRO A 98 -1.68 17.54 -29.55
CA PRO A 98 -2.99 18.19 -29.51
C PRO A 98 -4.00 17.11 -29.91
N PRO A 99 -5.15 16.99 -29.23
CA PRO A 99 -6.17 16.07 -29.69
C PRO A 99 -6.39 16.34 -31.19
N ASP A 100 -6.18 15.33 -32.03
CA ASP A 100 -6.45 15.43 -33.47
C ASP A 100 -7.89 15.96 -33.62
N GLU A 101 -8.21 16.73 -34.68
CA GLU A 101 -9.57 17.27 -34.90
C GLU A 101 -10.67 16.17 -34.91
N GLY A 102 -10.30 14.88 -34.96
CA GLY A 102 -11.19 13.72 -34.82
C GLY A 102 -11.22 13.00 -33.47
N THR A 103 -10.34 13.32 -32.51
CA THR A 103 -10.30 12.65 -31.19
C THR A 103 -11.12 13.45 -30.18
N THR A 104 -12.43 13.41 -30.35
CA THR A 104 -13.37 13.99 -29.40
C THR A 104 -13.81 12.93 -28.39
N PHE A 105 -13.90 13.32 -27.12
CA PHE A 105 -14.41 12.46 -26.05
C PHE A 105 -15.75 13.04 -25.54
N PRO A 106 -16.89 12.70 -26.15
CA PRO A 106 -18.17 13.37 -25.88
C PRO A 106 -18.67 13.22 -24.43
N TRP A 107 -18.16 12.23 -23.71
CA TRP A 107 -18.49 12.00 -22.30
C TRP A 107 -17.64 12.84 -21.33
N ILE A 108 -16.51 13.38 -21.79
CA ILE A 108 -15.62 14.23 -21.00
C ILE A 108 -15.72 15.70 -21.43
N GLU A 109 -15.98 15.96 -22.70
CA GLU A 109 -16.09 17.31 -23.26
C GLU A 109 -17.47 17.93 -23.00
N THR A 110 -17.50 19.22 -22.70
CA THR A 110 -18.69 20.04 -22.44
C THR A 110 -18.36 21.48 -22.86
N GLU A 111 -19.34 22.38 -22.97
CA GLU A 111 -19.09 23.78 -23.34
C GLU A 111 -18.02 24.45 -22.47
N ASP A 112 -18.00 24.16 -21.16
CA ASP A 112 -17.04 24.70 -20.20
C ASP A 112 -15.85 23.77 -19.91
N ARG A 113 -15.76 22.59 -20.55
CA ARG A 113 -14.76 21.55 -20.20
C ARG A 113 -14.20 20.87 -21.45
N TRP A 114 -12.90 20.93 -21.65
CA TRP A 114 -12.25 20.34 -22.84
C TRP A 114 -10.96 19.61 -22.49
N VAL A 115 -10.53 18.73 -23.38
CA VAL A 115 -9.25 18.02 -23.26
C VAL A 115 -8.13 18.98 -23.66
N ALA A 116 -7.28 19.33 -22.70
CA ALA A 116 -6.14 20.23 -22.90
C ALA A 116 -4.93 19.49 -23.47
N ALA A 117 -4.68 18.26 -23.01
CA ALA A 117 -3.62 17.41 -23.51
C ALA A 117 -4.02 15.94 -23.42
N TYR A 118 -3.61 15.16 -24.42
CA TYR A 118 -3.75 13.72 -24.44
C TYR A 118 -2.37 13.07 -24.56
N HIS A 119 -2.07 12.15 -23.65
CA HIS A 119 -0.86 11.35 -23.68
C HIS A 119 -1.25 9.88 -23.80
N ALA A 120 -0.87 9.28 -24.92
CA ALA A 120 -1.08 7.87 -25.19
C ALA A 120 -0.36 6.99 -24.14
N PRO A 121 -0.89 5.81 -23.84
CA PRO A 121 -0.22 4.87 -22.95
C PRO A 121 1.12 4.43 -23.54
N SER A 122 2.10 4.16 -22.67
CA SER A 122 3.43 3.72 -23.11
C SER A 122 3.43 2.32 -23.74
N GLU A 123 2.51 1.45 -23.29
CA GLU A 123 2.37 0.05 -23.73
C GLU A 123 3.68 -0.76 -23.69
N ASP A 124 4.60 -0.40 -22.80
CA ASP A 124 5.91 -1.04 -22.71
C ASP A 124 5.80 -2.48 -22.17
N VAL A 125 6.65 -3.37 -22.71
CA VAL A 125 6.77 -4.78 -22.29
C VAL A 125 7.11 -4.89 -20.81
N THR A 126 7.84 -3.92 -20.26
CA THR A 126 8.12 -3.84 -18.81
C THR A 126 6.83 -3.88 -17.99
N GLY A 127 5.80 -3.13 -18.40
CA GLY A 127 4.50 -3.11 -17.74
C GLY A 127 3.80 -4.47 -17.79
N LEU A 128 3.87 -5.15 -18.93
CA LEU A 128 3.31 -6.50 -19.11
C LEU A 128 3.99 -7.52 -18.20
N VAL A 129 5.32 -7.50 -18.14
CA VAL A 129 6.10 -8.39 -17.27
C VAL A 129 5.81 -8.12 -15.80
N ALA A 130 5.75 -6.84 -15.39
CA ALA A 130 5.42 -6.46 -14.02
C ALA A 130 4.02 -6.95 -13.63
N MET A 131 3.01 -6.68 -14.44
CA MET A 131 1.63 -7.09 -14.18
C MET A 131 1.47 -8.63 -14.17
N GLY A 132 2.08 -9.32 -15.14
CA GLY A 132 2.07 -10.78 -15.20
C GLY A 132 2.75 -11.42 -14.00
N GLY A 133 3.93 -10.93 -13.62
CA GLY A 133 4.67 -11.39 -12.45
C GLY A 133 3.90 -11.18 -11.15
N LEU A 134 3.30 -10.01 -10.96
CA LEU A 134 2.48 -9.70 -9.78
C LEU A 134 1.21 -10.55 -9.73
N THR A 135 0.61 -10.86 -10.87
CA THR A 135 -0.55 -11.76 -10.94
C THR A 135 -0.17 -13.19 -10.54
N VAL A 136 0.95 -13.70 -11.05
CA VAL A 136 1.47 -15.02 -10.63
C VAL A 136 1.76 -15.03 -9.13
N LEU A 137 2.37 -13.96 -8.61
CA LEU A 137 2.67 -13.84 -7.19
C LEU A 137 1.39 -13.84 -6.32
N ALA A 138 0.34 -13.14 -6.76
CA ALA A 138 -0.96 -13.16 -6.10
C ALA A 138 -1.56 -14.58 -6.06
N ILE A 139 -1.46 -15.33 -7.16
CA ILE A 139 -1.93 -16.73 -7.23
C ILE A 139 -1.13 -17.62 -6.27
N VAL A 140 0.20 -17.49 -6.23
CA VAL A 140 1.06 -18.26 -5.30
C VAL A 140 0.66 -18.00 -3.85
N PHE A 141 0.50 -16.74 -3.46
CA PHE A 141 0.07 -16.40 -2.10
C PHE A 141 -1.34 -16.88 -1.80
N ALA A 142 -2.28 -16.80 -2.74
CA ALA A 142 -3.62 -17.36 -2.58
C ALA A 142 -3.60 -18.89 -2.40
N ALA A 143 -2.73 -19.59 -3.13
CA ALA A 143 -2.55 -21.03 -2.99
C ALA A 143 -1.94 -21.40 -1.63
N LEU A 144 -0.93 -20.64 -1.15
CA LEU A 144 -0.34 -20.82 0.19
C LEU A 144 -1.36 -20.54 1.31
N PHE A 145 -2.16 -19.48 1.15
CA PHE A 145 -3.26 -19.18 2.07
C PHE A 145 -4.28 -20.32 2.12
N THR A 146 -4.69 -20.81 0.95
CA THR A 146 -5.67 -21.90 0.84
C THR A 146 -5.12 -23.21 1.41
N SER A 147 -3.87 -23.56 1.12
CA SER A 147 -3.27 -24.80 1.62
C SER A 147 -3.16 -24.78 3.15
N GLU A 148 -2.75 -23.65 3.72
CA GLU A 148 -2.67 -23.50 5.17
C GLU A 148 -4.09 -23.51 5.80
N TYR A 149 -5.07 -22.86 5.16
CA TYR A 149 -6.48 -22.87 5.59
C TYR A 149 -7.08 -24.28 5.66
N LEU A 150 -6.85 -25.10 4.64
CA LEU A 150 -7.37 -26.47 4.58
C LEU A 150 -6.67 -27.41 5.57
N THR A 151 -5.46 -27.08 6.01
CA THR A 151 -4.68 -27.95 6.90
C THR A 151 -5.11 -27.82 8.36
N LEU A 152 -5.76 -26.71 8.77
CA LEU A 152 -6.27 -26.39 10.12
C LEU A 152 -5.27 -26.50 11.30
N ALA A 153 -4.06 -27.03 11.07
CA ALA A 153 -3.07 -27.37 12.10
C ALA A 153 -2.00 -26.29 12.30
N ARG A 154 -1.94 -25.29 11.40
CA ARG A 154 -0.94 -24.23 11.38
C ARG A 154 -1.63 -23.03 10.74
N THR A 155 -1.90 -21.96 11.48
CA THR A 155 -2.55 -20.73 10.97
C THR A 155 -1.62 -19.51 11.05
N GLN A 156 -0.36 -19.77 11.38
CA GLN A 156 0.64 -18.77 11.75
C GLN A 156 1.03 -17.83 10.60
N PHE A 157 0.84 -18.22 9.34
CA PHE A 157 1.26 -17.43 8.18
C PHE A 157 0.11 -16.84 7.35
N PHE A 158 -1.13 -16.98 7.81
CA PHE A 158 -2.30 -16.41 7.13
C PHE A 158 -2.12 -14.92 6.84
N GLY A 159 -1.67 -14.14 7.82
CA GLY A 159 -1.45 -12.71 7.65
C GLY A 159 -0.41 -12.39 6.58
N VAL A 160 0.68 -13.18 6.51
CA VAL A 160 1.76 -12.99 5.51
C VAL A 160 1.26 -13.30 4.11
N TYR A 161 0.55 -14.42 3.94
CA TYR A 161 0.04 -14.79 2.62
C TYR A 161 -1.07 -13.85 2.16
N LEU A 162 -1.97 -13.45 3.06
CA LEU A 162 -3.04 -12.51 2.75
C LEU A 162 -2.47 -11.14 2.37
N ALA A 163 -1.49 -10.64 3.13
CA ALA A 163 -0.79 -9.39 2.79
C ALA A 163 -0.07 -9.50 1.44
N GLY A 164 0.68 -10.59 1.20
CA GLY A 164 1.36 -10.84 -0.06
C GLY A 164 0.40 -10.85 -1.26
N MET A 165 -0.74 -11.51 -1.11
CA MET A 165 -1.80 -11.55 -2.14
C MET A 165 -2.35 -10.15 -2.43
N PHE A 166 -2.78 -9.40 -1.39
CA PHE A 166 -3.36 -8.06 -1.59
C PHE A 166 -2.34 -7.05 -2.12
N LEU A 167 -1.10 -7.09 -1.64
CA LEU A 167 -0.03 -6.22 -2.15
C LEU A 167 0.31 -6.54 -3.60
N SER A 168 0.28 -7.81 -3.99
CA SER A 168 0.50 -8.22 -5.39
C SER A 168 -0.63 -7.73 -6.29
N LEU A 169 -1.88 -7.84 -5.84
CA LEU A 169 -3.05 -7.31 -6.57
C LEU A 169 -2.98 -5.79 -6.68
N ALA A 170 -2.72 -5.07 -5.59
CA ALA A 170 -2.58 -3.62 -5.60
C ALA A 170 -1.44 -3.16 -6.51
N GLY A 171 -0.29 -3.85 -6.46
CA GLY A 171 0.83 -3.62 -7.37
C GLY A 171 0.46 -3.82 -8.83
N SER A 172 -0.30 -4.88 -9.13
CA SER A 172 -0.79 -5.15 -10.49
C SER A 172 -1.70 -4.03 -10.99
N THR A 173 -2.59 -3.52 -10.14
CA THR A 173 -3.40 -2.33 -10.44
C THR A 173 -2.53 -1.10 -10.70
N ILE A 174 -1.54 -0.82 -9.86
CA ILE A 174 -0.61 0.30 -10.06
C ILE A 174 0.15 0.16 -11.38
N ALA A 175 0.61 -1.05 -11.73
CA ALA A 175 1.29 -1.31 -13.00
C ALA A 175 0.37 -1.07 -14.20
N TYR A 176 -0.91 -1.49 -14.10
CA TYR A 176 -1.88 -1.18 -15.14
C TYR A 176 -2.04 0.34 -15.35
N TYR A 177 -2.24 1.09 -14.27
CA TYR A 177 -2.37 2.55 -14.32
C TYR A 177 -1.12 3.25 -14.85
N ALA A 178 0.07 2.75 -14.53
CA ALA A 178 1.32 3.40 -14.90
C ALA A 178 1.71 3.18 -16.37
N TRP A 179 1.42 2.01 -16.96
CA TRP A 179 1.89 1.67 -18.30
C TRP A 179 0.81 1.66 -19.39
N PHE A 180 -0.44 1.34 -19.03
CA PHE A 180 -1.50 1.06 -19.99
C PHE A 180 -2.68 2.03 -19.93
N MET A 181 -2.76 2.89 -18.91
CA MET A 181 -3.78 3.93 -18.87
C MET A 181 -3.30 5.19 -19.59
N PRO A 182 -4.08 5.77 -20.52
CA PRO A 182 -3.76 7.08 -21.09
C PRO A 182 -3.86 8.18 -20.03
N HIS A 183 -2.99 9.17 -20.12
CA HIS A 183 -3.09 10.38 -19.30
C HIS A 183 -3.82 11.47 -20.09
N VAL A 184 -4.87 12.03 -19.49
CA VAL A 184 -5.71 13.06 -20.10
C VAL A 184 -5.73 14.27 -19.18
N GLU A 185 -5.20 15.39 -19.66
CA GLU A 185 -5.32 16.66 -18.98
C GLU A 185 -6.60 17.34 -19.43
N VAL A 186 -7.47 17.67 -18.48
CA VAL A 186 -8.76 18.30 -18.74
C VAL A 186 -8.74 19.70 -18.14
N ALA A 187 -9.04 20.69 -18.97
CA ALA A 187 -9.27 22.05 -18.53
C ALA A 187 -10.78 22.26 -18.36
N GLU A 188 -11.15 22.93 -17.27
CA GLU A 188 -12.53 23.25 -16.94
C GLU A 188 -12.60 24.74 -16.57
N GLU A 189 -13.40 25.50 -17.31
CA GLU A 189 -13.71 26.87 -16.95
C GLU A 189 -14.66 26.86 -15.75
N ARG A 190 -14.17 27.36 -14.61
CA ARG A 190 -14.98 27.49 -13.40
C ARG A 190 -15.35 28.94 -13.20
N SER A 191 -16.57 29.31 -13.57
CA SER A 191 -17.11 30.63 -13.27
C SER A 191 -17.30 30.77 -11.76
N HIS A 192 -16.39 31.50 -11.11
CA HIS A 192 -16.59 31.97 -9.75
C HIS A 192 -17.47 33.23 -9.83
N ARG A 193 -18.80 33.09 -9.67
CA ARG A 193 -19.65 34.25 -9.35
C ARG A 193 -19.19 34.80 -7.99
N ALA A 194 -18.59 35.99 -8.00
CA ALA A 194 -18.39 36.83 -6.83
C ALA A 194 -19.69 37.53 -6.42
#